data_AF-A0A411PD00-F1
#
_entry.id   AF-A0A411PD00-F1
#
_cell.length_a   1.000
_cell.length_b   1.000
_cell.length_c   1.000
_cell.angle_alpha   90.00
_cell.angle_beta   90.00
_cell.angle_gamma   90.00
#
_symmetry.space_group_name_H-M   'P 1'
#
loop_
_entity.id
_entity.type
_entity.pdbx_description
1 polymer ?
#
loop_
_entity_poly.entity_id
_entity_poly.type
_entity_poly.pdbx_seq_one_letter_code
_entity_poly.pdbx_strand_id
1 'polypeptide(L)'
;MVNPASVVTNDDILLKLCHSVSHVLSSTSGSQISHAGMVQSISRTRLKPDLGCFSIFDGGFSGLVVINFSAAAAIEIYRKYMVNMGMPESELAFTHTSDDVSNVMGELMNQILGDFINKISKELQTSISQSQPKMLTINKELTISVDTNLDDAVVRRVSFKTENNHTFYLEFAMDKTEFIRSVDFEMDEEFDPDSLLEAHSIQTRVTTSSNKPAVKSTDDDAGDLLDELGL
;
A
#
# COMPACT_ATOMS: atom_id res chain seq x y z
N MET A 1 -10.25 25.25 26.36
CA MET A 1 -9.96 25.71 25.00
C MET A 1 -10.17 24.51 24.11
N VAL A 2 -11.17 24.57 23.22
CA VAL A 2 -11.52 23.47 22.31
C VAL A 2 -10.37 23.33 21.32
N ASN A 3 -9.73 22.16 21.28
CA ASN A 3 -8.72 21.84 20.27
C ASN A 3 -9.36 22.06 18.89
N PRO A 4 -8.76 22.77 17.92
CA PRO A 4 -9.39 22.93 16.63
C PRO A 4 -9.65 21.53 16.06
N ALA A 5 -10.91 21.24 15.76
CA ALA A 5 -11.30 19.97 15.15
C ALA A 5 -10.38 19.72 13.96
N SER A 6 -9.61 18.63 13.98
CA SER A 6 -8.75 18.25 12.86
C SER A 6 -9.66 17.95 11.67
N VAL A 7 -9.63 18.83 10.67
CA VAL A 7 -10.36 18.64 9.41
C VAL A 7 -9.42 17.92 8.45
N VAL A 8 -9.83 16.77 7.94
CA VAL A 8 -9.14 16.06 6.86
C VAL A 8 -9.83 16.40 5.55
N THR A 9 -9.07 16.91 4.59
CA THR A 9 -9.54 17.32 3.26
C THR A 9 -9.17 16.29 2.18
N ASN A 10 -9.75 16.41 0.98
CA ASN A 10 -9.37 15.60 -0.17
C ASN A 10 -7.86 15.66 -0.48
N ASP A 11 -7.23 16.82 -0.30
CA ASP A 11 -5.80 17.01 -0.59
C ASP A 11 -4.92 16.31 0.47
N ASP A 12 -5.37 16.19 1.73
CA ASP A 12 -4.69 15.41 2.78
C ASP A 12 -4.74 13.91 2.48
N ILE A 13 -5.89 13.42 2.01
CA ILE A 13 -6.08 12.02 1.55
C ILE A 13 -5.14 11.75 0.37
N LEU A 14 -5.09 12.65 -0.61
CA LEU A 14 -4.18 12.54 -1.75
C LEU A 14 -2.73 12.51 -1.30
N LEU A 15 -2.33 13.34 -0.33
CA LEU A 15 -0.96 13.37 0.17
C LEU A 15 -0.57 12.03 0.81
N LYS A 16 -1.48 11.41 1.57
CA LYS A 16 -1.27 10.07 2.14
C LYS A 16 -1.10 9.02 1.06
N LEU A 17 -1.93 9.05 0.02
CA LEU A 17 -1.76 8.18 -1.15
C LEU A 17 -0.39 8.40 -1.81
N CYS A 18 0.06 9.65 -1.94
CA CYS A 18 1.38 9.96 -2.50
C CYS A 18 2.53 9.43 -1.65
N HIS A 19 2.39 9.48 -0.32
CA HIS A 19 3.34 8.88 0.61
C HIS A 19 3.36 7.35 0.49
N SER A 20 2.20 6.69 0.37
CA SER A 20 2.11 5.24 0.16
C SER A 20 2.77 4.81 -1.16
N VAL A 21 2.53 5.54 -2.25
CA VAL A 21 3.20 5.30 -3.55
C VAL A 21 4.72 5.43 -3.40
N SER A 22 5.18 6.52 -2.80
CA SER A 22 6.62 6.78 -2.64
C SER A 22 7.28 5.74 -1.74
N HIS A 23 6.61 5.37 -0.64
CA HIS A 23 7.10 4.40 0.33
C HIS A 23 7.25 3.01 -0.28
N VAL A 24 6.16 2.44 -0.82
CA VAL A 24 6.16 1.06 -1.34
C VAL A 24 7.07 0.94 -2.56
N LEU A 25 7.02 1.88 -3.50
CA LEU A 25 7.90 1.81 -4.67
C LEU A 25 9.37 1.99 -4.27
N SER A 26 9.69 2.85 -3.30
CA SER A 26 11.08 3.06 -2.88
C SER A 26 11.65 1.90 -2.08
N SER A 27 10.88 1.35 -1.13
CA SER A 27 11.31 0.21 -0.31
C SER A 27 11.55 -1.02 -1.19
N THR A 28 10.63 -1.27 -2.11
CA THR A 28 10.64 -2.49 -2.91
C THR A 28 11.64 -2.43 -4.07
N SER A 29 11.77 -1.28 -4.74
CA SER A 29 12.80 -1.09 -5.78
C SER A 29 14.18 -0.73 -5.23
N GLY A 30 14.33 -0.43 -3.94
CA GLY A 30 15.59 0.03 -3.38
C GLY A 30 16.09 1.32 -4.03
N SER A 31 15.16 2.18 -4.47
CA SER A 31 15.47 3.39 -5.22
C SER A 31 14.53 4.52 -4.87
N GLN A 32 15.04 5.74 -4.82
CA GLN A 32 14.26 6.86 -4.36
C GLN A 32 13.19 7.26 -5.38
N ILE A 33 11.92 7.11 -5.02
CA ILE A 33 10.78 7.67 -5.75
C ILE A 33 10.32 8.95 -5.04
N SER A 34 10.15 10.02 -5.81
CA SER A 34 9.70 11.31 -5.29
C SER A 34 8.50 11.84 -6.08
N HIS A 35 7.62 12.58 -5.41
CA HIS A 35 6.52 13.30 -6.05
C HIS A 35 6.77 14.80 -6.10
N ALA A 36 6.13 15.49 -7.03
CA ALA A 36 6.11 16.95 -7.08
C ALA A 36 5.39 17.53 -5.85
N GLY A 37 5.86 18.68 -5.35
CA GLY A 37 5.20 19.40 -4.25
C GLY A 37 3.94 20.18 -4.68
N MET A 38 3.63 20.19 -5.98
CA MET A 38 2.47 20.87 -6.55
C MET A 38 1.52 19.85 -7.16
N VAL A 39 0.23 20.00 -6.85
CA VAL A 39 -0.85 19.18 -7.39
C VAL A 39 -1.58 19.95 -8.49
N GLN A 40 -1.95 19.27 -9.57
CA GLN A 40 -2.73 19.86 -10.66
C GLN A 40 -4.20 19.49 -10.51
N SER A 41 -5.09 20.49 -10.54
CA SER A 41 -6.53 20.23 -10.73
C SER A 41 -6.78 19.87 -12.19
N ILE A 42 -7.46 18.75 -12.44
CA ILE A 42 -7.83 18.29 -13.78
C ILE A 42 -9.34 18.10 -13.89
N SER A 43 -9.86 17.86 -15.11
CA SER A 43 -11.31 17.73 -15.34
C SER A 43 -11.82 16.29 -15.34
N ARG A 44 -10.95 15.31 -15.58
CA ARG A 44 -11.29 13.88 -15.60
C ARG A 44 -10.05 13.01 -15.56
N THR A 45 -10.19 11.82 -14.98
CA THR A 45 -9.16 10.78 -14.95
C THR A 45 -9.07 10.07 -16.30
N ARG A 46 -7.85 9.72 -16.73
CA ARG A 46 -7.61 9.02 -17.99
C ARG A 46 -6.46 8.04 -17.83
N LEU A 47 -6.57 6.89 -18.48
CA LEU A 47 -5.44 6.01 -18.68
C LEU A 47 -4.67 6.46 -19.92
N LYS A 48 -3.41 6.80 -19.72
CA LYS A 48 -2.50 7.16 -20.82
C LYS A 48 -1.87 5.90 -21.43
N PRO A 49 -1.29 6.03 -22.64
CA PRO A 49 -0.53 4.95 -23.24
C PRO A 49 0.65 4.48 -22.37
N ASP A 50 1.24 3.34 -22.76
CA ASP A 50 2.25 2.55 -22.05
C ASP A 50 1.62 1.61 -21.02
N LEU A 51 1.74 1.92 -19.73
CA LEU A 51 1.30 1.05 -18.65
C LEU A 51 0.46 1.82 -17.63
N GLY A 52 -0.84 1.53 -17.59
CA GLY A 52 -1.80 2.20 -16.73
C GLY A 52 -2.45 1.22 -15.75
N CYS A 53 -2.67 1.67 -14.53
CA CYS A 53 -3.43 0.94 -13.52
C CYS A 53 -4.58 1.80 -13.01
N PHE A 54 -5.71 1.19 -12.70
CA PHE A 54 -6.77 1.86 -11.96
C PHE A 54 -7.36 0.96 -10.88
N SER A 55 -7.85 1.58 -9.83
CA SER A 55 -8.66 0.94 -8.78
C SER A 55 -9.66 1.92 -8.20
N ILE A 56 -10.84 1.40 -7.90
CA ILE A 56 -11.93 2.09 -7.22
C ILE A 56 -11.91 1.71 -5.75
N PHE A 57 -12.15 2.69 -4.89
CA PHE A 57 -12.39 2.50 -3.46
C PHE A 57 -13.83 2.89 -3.13
N ASP A 58 -14.41 2.22 -2.14
CA ASP A 58 -15.80 2.41 -1.70
C ASP A 58 -15.96 2.10 -0.21
N GLY A 59 -16.93 2.72 0.45
CA GLY A 59 -17.17 2.60 1.90
C GLY A 59 -17.42 3.95 2.56
N GLY A 60 -16.59 4.32 3.54
CA GLY A 60 -16.68 5.64 4.22
C GLY A 60 -16.54 6.84 3.27
N PHE A 61 -15.89 6.61 2.13
CA PHE A 61 -15.94 7.47 0.96
C PHE A 61 -15.62 6.64 -0.29
N SER A 62 -16.00 7.17 -1.44
CA SER A 62 -15.80 6.48 -2.72
C SER A 62 -14.94 7.33 -3.65
N GLY A 63 -14.25 6.65 -4.57
CA GLY A 63 -13.43 7.34 -5.56
C GLY A 63 -12.54 6.40 -6.35
N LEU A 64 -11.67 7.01 -7.16
CA LEU A 64 -10.88 6.34 -8.18
C LEU A 64 -9.42 6.81 -8.10
N VAL A 65 -8.51 5.83 -8.09
CA VAL A 65 -7.08 6.03 -8.33
C VAL A 65 -6.76 5.54 -9.74
N VAL A 66 -5.98 6.33 -10.47
CA VAL A 66 -5.34 5.93 -11.73
C VAL A 66 -3.86 6.25 -11.64
N ILE A 67 -2.99 5.29 -11.94
CA ILE A 67 -1.55 5.53 -12.09
C ILE A 67 -1.13 5.21 -13.51
N ASN A 68 -0.46 6.15 -14.16
CA ASN A 68 0.05 6.05 -15.51
C ASN A 68 1.58 6.07 -15.50
N PHE A 69 2.19 4.90 -15.67
CA PHE A 69 3.62 4.74 -15.81
C PHE A 69 4.03 4.94 -17.27
N SER A 70 5.07 5.76 -17.48
CA SER A 70 5.79 5.71 -18.76
C SER A 70 6.48 4.36 -18.91
N ALA A 71 6.67 3.90 -20.15
CA ALA A 71 7.38 2.65 -20.43
C ALA A 71 8.73 2.56 -19.71
N ALA A 72 9.48 3.66 -19.69
CA ALA A 72 10.78 3.72 -19.04
C ALA A 72 10.69 3.64 -17.50
N ALA A 73 9.71 4.32 -16.88
CA ALA A 73 9.50 4.24 -15.45
C ALA A 73 9.06 2.83 -15.02
N ALA A 74 8.15 2.20 -15.78
CA ALA A 74 7.68 0.84 -15.51
C ALA A 74 8.83 -0.18 -15.54
N ILE A 75 9.67 -0.13 -16.58
CA ILE A 75 10.83 -1.01 -16.72
C ILE A 75 11.86 -0.78 -15.61
N GLU A 76 12.14 0.48 -15.26
CA GLU A 76 13.08 0.78 -14.18
C GLU A 76 12.61 0.18 -12.85
N ILE A 77 11.36 0.42 -12.46
CA ILE A 77 10.79 -0.08 -11.20
C ILE A 77 10.79 -1.61 -11.20
N TYR A 78 10.31 -2.24 -12.27
CA TYR A 78 10.29 -3.69 -12.42
C TYR A 78 11.68 -4.30 -12.30
N ARG A 79 12.66 -3.80 -13.07
CA ARG A 79 14.02 -4.37 -13.08
C ARG A 79 14.66 -4.26 -11.71
N LYS A 80 14.56 -3.09 -11.07
CA LYS A 80 15.14 -2.87 -9.74
C LYS A 80 14.51 -3.77 -8.69
N TYR A 81 13.19 -3.94 -8.72
CA TYR A 81 12.52 -4.88 -7.82
C TYR A 81 12.99 -6.33 -8.04
N MET A 82 13.04 -6.80 -9.28
CA MET A 82 13.48 -8.17 -9.58
C MET A 82 14.94 -8.43 -9.22
N VAL A 83 15.81 -7.43 -9.44
CA VAL A 83 17.22 -7.51 -9.02
C VAL A 83 17.34 -7.57 -7.50
N ASN A 84 16.54 -6.80 -6.76
CA ASN A 84 16.49 -6.88 -5.29
C ASN A 84 15.98 -8.24 -4.79
N MET A 85 15.16 -8.92 -5.58
CA MET A 85 14.72 -10.30 -5.34
C MET A 85 15.76 -11.36 -5.75
N GLY A 86 16.94 -10.95 -6.24
CA GLY A 86 18.05 -11.83 -6.60
C GLY A 86 18.02 -12.35 -8.04
N MET A 87 17.11 -11.86 -8.89
CA MET A 87 17.03 -12.27 -10.30
C MET A 87 18.15 -11.63 -11.13
N PRO A 88 18.87 -12.38 -11.98
CA PRO A 88 19.92 -11.83 -12.82
C PRO A 88 19.35 -10.94 -13.93
N GLU A 89 20.07 -9.87 -14.27
CA GLU A 89 19.61 -8.89 -15.26
C GLU A 89 19.34 -9.46 -16.67
N SER A 90 19.96 -10.59 -16.99
CA SER A 90 19.78 -11.30 -18.27
C SER A 90 18.42 -11.97 -18.40
N GLU A 91 17.73 -12.24 -17.30
CA GLU A 91 16.42 -12.92 -17.27
C GLU A 91 15.25 -11.94 -17.21
N LEU A 92 15.54 -10.64 -17.07
CA LEU A 92 14.53 -9.59 -16.95
C LEU A 92 13.87 -9.28 -18.28
N ALA A 93 12.57 -8.98 -18.23
CA ALA A 93 11.86 -8.44 -19.37
C ALA A 93 12.48 -7.13 -19.88
N PHE A 94 12.60 -7.01 -21.21
CA PHE A 94 13.10 -5.82 -21.88
C PHE A 94 12.01 -4.81 -22.25
N THR A 95 10.76 -5.28 -22.38
CA THR A 95 9.63 -4.47 -22.85
C THR A 95 8.57 -4.32 -21.76
N HIS A 96 8.04 -3.10 -21.62
CA HIS A 96 7.00 -2.77 -20.63
C HIS A 96 5.69 -3.52 -20.87
N THR A 97 5.50 -4.05 -22.08
CA THR A 97 4.33 -4.82 -22.51
C THR A 97 4.41 -6.30 -22.12
N SER A 98 5.47 -6.73 -21.43
CA SER A 98 5.58 -8.11 -20.95
C SER A 98 4.55 -8.38 -19.85
N ASP A 99 4.01 -9.60 -19.83
CA ASP A 99 3.10 -10.05 -18.78
C ASP A 99 3.80 -10.00 -17.41
N ASP A 100 5.10 -10.29 -17.35
CA ASP A 100 5.90 -10.22 -16.11
C ASP A 100 5.91 -8.82 -15.51
N VAL A 101 6.10 -7.80 -16.36
CA VAL A 101 6.09 -6.39 -15.93
C VAL A 101 4.69 -6.04 -15.42
N SER A 102 3.65 -6.43 -16.15
CA SER A 102 2.26 -6.13 -15.75
C SER A 102 1.88 -6.80 -14.43
N ASN A 103 2.29 -8.05 -14.22
CA ASN A 103 2.02 -8.80 -13.00
C ASN A 103 2.74 -8.20 -11.79
N VAL A 104 4.04 -7.96 -11.91
CA VAL A 104 4.85 -7.34 -10.85
C VAL A 104 4.33 -5.96 -10.50
N MET A 105 4.11 -5.11 -11.51
CA MET A 105 3.59 -3.77 -11.27
C MET A 105 2.18 -3.83 -10.69
N GLY A 106 1.35 -4.80 -11.06
CA GLY A 106 0.03 -5.03 -10.48
C GLY A 106 0.09 -5.40 -9.00
N GLU A 107 1.06 -6.23 -8.61
CA GLU A 107 1.30 -6.58 -7.21
C GLU A 107 1.77 -5.37 -6.40
N LEU A 108 2.72 -4.59 -6.92
CA LEU A 108 3.16 -3.34 -6.28
C LEU A 108 1.99 -2.36 -6.11
N MET A 109 1.11 -2.27 -7.11
CA MET A 109 -0.10 -1.45 -7.02
C MET A 109 -1.05 -1.94 -5.93
N ASN A 110 -1.21 -3.25 -5.78
CA ASN A 110 -2.03 -3.82 -4.71
C ASN A 110 -1.46 -3.49 -3.32
N GLN A 111 -0.13 -3.52 -3.18
CA GLN A 111 0.55 -3.14 -1.94
C GLN A 111 0.43 -1.64 -1.64
N ILE A 112 0.61 -0.77 -2.65
CA ILE A 112 0.43 0.68 -2.51
C ILE A 112 -0.98 1.01 -2.00
N LEU A 113 -2.00 0.43 -2.63
CA LEU A 113 -3.38 0.70 -2.27
C LEU A 113 -3.72 0.09 -0.91
N GLY A 114 -3.22 -1.11 -0.61
CA GLY A 114 -3.38 -1.73 0.72
C GLY A 114 -2.77 -0.88 1.83
N ASP A 115 -1.54 -0.40 1.67
CA ASP A 115 -0.88 0.50 2.62
C ASP A 115 -1.66 1.82 2.81
N PHE A 116 -2.11 2.43 1.71
CA PHE A 116 -2.91 3.64 1.73
C PHE A 116 -4.25 3.44 2.46
N ILE A 117 -5.01 2.40 2.08
CA ILE A 117 -6.32 2.09 2.66
C ILE A 117 -6.19 1.78 4.14
N ASN A 118 -5.17 1.03 4.56
CA ASN A 118 -4.94 0.77 5.98
C ASN A 118 -4.67 2.05 6.77
N LYS A 119 -3.83 2.96 6.24
CA LYS A 119 -3.52 4.24 6.90
C LYS A 119 -4.74 5.13 7.03
N ILE A 120 -5.51 5.29 5.96
CA ILE A 120 -6.67 6.19 5.95
C ILE A 120 -7.86 5.60 6.71
N SER A 121 -8.06 4.27 6.68
CA SER A 121 -9.13 3.61 7.46
C SER A 121 -8.91 3.77 8.96
N LYS A 122 -7.66 3.63 9.43
CA LYS A 122 -7.29 3.86 10.84
C LYS A 122 -7.52 5.31 11.27
N GLU A 123 -7.11 6.27 10.44
CA GLU A 123 -7.23 7.69 10.76
C GLU A 123 -8.67 8.19 10.73
N LEU A 124 -9.47 7.78 9.74
CA LEU A 124 -10.86 8.21 9.61
C LEU A 124 -11.83 7.34 10.41
N GLN A 125 -11.34 6.29 11.07
CA GLN A 125 -12.14 5.30 11.80
C GLN A 125 -13.31 4.75 10.97
N THR A 126 -13.07 4.49 9.68
CA THR A 126 -14.08 3.97 8.76
C THR A 126 -13.56 2.77 8.01
N SER A 127 -14.48 1.89 7.61
CA SER A 127 -14.16 0.80 6.70
C SER A 127 -14.16 1.31 5.26
N ILE A 128 -13.12 0.93 4.51
CA ILE A 128 -12.98 1.21 3.09
C ILE A 128 -12.57 -0.08 2.42
N SER A 129 -13.32 -0.43 1.38
CA SER A 129 -13.02 -1.55 0.51
C SER A 129 -12.39 -1.03 -0.78
N GLN A 130 -11.52 -1.84 -1.36
CA GLN A 130 -10.91 -1.54 -2.66
C GLN A 130 -11.23 -2.64 -3.65
N SER A 131 -11.49 -2.23 -4.89
CA SER A 131 -11.44 -3.15 -6.03
C SER A 131 -10.00 -3.63 -6.26
N GLN A 132 -9.84 -4.79 -6.87
CA GLN A 132 -8.51 -5.25 -7.26
C GLN A 132 -7.96 -4.32 -8.35
N PRO A 133 -6.73 -3.78 -8.18
CA PRO A 133 -6.12 -2.95 -9.21
C PRO A 133 -5.93 -3.74 -10.49
N LYS A 134 -6.36 -3.16 -11.62
CA LYS A 134 -6.19 -3.78 -12.93
C LYS A 134 -5.07 -3.08 -13.68
N MET A 135 -4.01 -3.83 -13.99
CA MET A 135 -2.92 -3.36 -14.85
C MET A 135 -3.29 -3.54 -16.32
N LEU A 136 -3.09 -2.50 -17.12
CA LEU A 136 -3.41 -2.46 -18.52
C LEU A 136 -2.23 -1.91 -19.31
N THR A 137 -1.76 -2.67 -20.28
CA THR A 137 -0.89 -2.16 -21.35
C THR A 137 -1.77 -1.53 -22.42
N ILE A 138 -1.55 -0.24 -22.73
CA ILE A 138 -2.47 0.51 -23.60
C ILE A 138 -1.70 1.26 -24.67
N ASN A 139 -2.16 1.15 -25.91
CA ASN A 139 -1.56 1.84 -27.05
C ASN A 139 -2.25 3.18 -27.39
N LYS A 140 -3.35 3.50 -26.69
CA LYS A 140 -4.19 4.69 -26.92
C LYS A 140 -4.74 5.20 -25.59
N GLU A 141 -4.98 6.50 -25.50
CA GLU A 141 -5.61 7.07 -24.29
C GLU A 141 -7.04 6.55 -24.12
N LEU A 142 -7.38 6.10 -22.91
CA LEU A 142 -8.73 5.66 -22.54
C LEU A 142 -9.28 6.58 -21.45
N THR A 143 -10.54 6.99 -21.61
CA THR A 143 -11.27 7.68 -20.54
C THR A 143 -11.93 6.64 -19.64
N ILE A 144 -11.66 6.69 -18.34
CA ILE A 144 -12.39 5.88 -17.37
C ILE A 144 -13.59 6.72 -16.91
N SER A 145 -14.77 6.13 -16.98
CA SER A 145 -15.97 6.64 -16.32
C SER A 145 -16.45 5.53 -15.40
N VAL A 146 -16.48 5.82 -14.10
CA VAL A 146 -16.99 4.89 -13.11
C VAL A 146 -18.38 5.38 -12.75
N ASP A 147 -19.36 4.49 -12.76
CA ASP A 147 -20.74 4.76 -12.33
C ASP A 147 -20.86 4.80 -10.79
N THR A 148 -19.79 5.26 -10.14
CA THR A 148 -19.86 5.77 -8.78
C THR A 148 -20.41 7.17 -8.95
N ASN A 149 -21.58 7.47 -8.38
CA ASN A 149 -22.23 8.78 -8.45
C ASN A 149 -21.35 9.83 -7.75
N LEU A 150 -20.24 10.21 -8.37
CA LEU A 150 -19.32 11.18 -7.81
C LEU A 150 -19.88 12.58 -8.08
N ASP A 151 -20.67 13.10 -7.15
CA ASP A 151 -21.24 14.43 -7.22
C ASP A 151 -20.15 15.47 -6.89
N ASP A 152 -19.99 16.48 -7.74
CA ASP A 152 -18.97 17.54 -7.59
C ASP A 152 -17.53 17.01 -7.38
N ALA A 153 -17.16 15.97 -8.13
CA ALA A 153 -15.87 15.28 -7.99
C ALA A 153 -14.65 16.22 -8.03
N VAL A 154 -13.79 16.08 -7.02
CA VAL A 154 -12.46 16.70 -6.97
C VAL A 154 -11.48 15.77 -7.67
N VAL A 155 -10.95 16.22 -8.81
CA VAL A 155 -9.94 15.47 -9.55
C VAL A 155 -8.58 16.16 -9.48
N ARG A 156 -7.58 15.39 -9.07
CA ARG A 156 -6.20 15.83 -8.86
C ARG A 156 -5.22 14.96 -9.63
N ARG A 157 -4.14 15.56 -10.11
CA ARG A 157 -3.00 14.86 -10.71
C ARG A 157 -1.70 15.26 -10.02
N VAL A 158 -0.88 14.27 -9.72
CA VAL A 158 0.46 14.42 -9.15
C VAL A 158 1.48 13.74 -10.07
N SER A 159 2.62 14.40 -10.27
CA SER A 159 3.75 13.83 -11.03
C SER A 159 4.75 13.21 -10.08
N PHE A 160 5.25 12.03 -10.44
CA PHE A 160 6.31 11.33 -9.75
C PHE A 160 7.54 11.20 -10.65
N LYS A 161 8.69 11.02 -10.02
CA LYS A 161 9.98 10.78 -10.67
C LYS A 161 10.69 9.60 -10.01
N THR A 162 11.23 8.73 -10.85
CA THR A 162 12.18 7.69 -10.45
C THR A 162 13.58 8.28 -10.23
N GLU A 163 14.50 7.46 -9.74
CA GLU A 163 15.92 7.82 -9.57
C GLU A 163 16.56 8.27 -10.88
N ASN A 164 16.23 7.61 -11.99
CA ASN A 164 16.72 7.99 -13.33
C ASN A 164 15.88 9.10 -14.00
N ASN A 165 15.09 9.86 -13.24
CA ASN A 165 14.23 10.95 -13.72
C ASN A 165 13.13 10.51 -14.72
N HIS A 166 12.75 9.23 -14.77
CA HIS A 166 11.58 8.83 -15.53
C HIS A 166 10.30 9.26 -14.80
N THR A 167 9.36 9.84 -15.54
CA THR A 167 8.13 10.36 -14.95
C THR A 167 6.98 9.38 -15.04
N PHE A 168 6.15 9.37 -14.01
CA PHE A 168 4.81 8.77 -14.05
C PHE A 168 3.82 9.68 -13.33
N TYR A 169 2.52 9.41 -13.49
CA TYR A 169 1.47 10.29 -12.98
C TYR A 169 0.46 9.49 -12.16
N LEU A 170 0.07 10.05 -11.02
CA LEU A 170 -1.07 9.60 -10.24
C LEU A 170 -2.23 10.57 -10.47
N GLU A 171 -3.41 10.05 -10.74
CA GLU A 171 -4.66 10.78 -10.81
C GLU A 171 -5.61 10.22 -9.76
N PHE A 172 -6.23 11.12 -9.00
CA PHE A 172 -7.13 10.80 -7.90
C PHE A 172 -8.44 11.56 -8.12
N ALA A 173 -9.56 10.85 -8.03
CA ALA A 173 -10.90 11.43 -8.07
C ALA A 173 -11.71 10.95 -6.86
N MET A 174 -12.40 11.86 -6.21
CA MET A 174 -13.24 11.59 -5.05
C MET A 174 -14.28 12.70 -4.91
N ASP A 175 -15.40 12.42 -4.24
CA ASP A 175 -16.38 13.44 -3.89
C ASP A 175 -15.77 14.53 -3.05
N LYS A 176 -16.26 15.75 -3.26
CA LYS A 176 -15.85 16.89 -2.45
C LYS A 176 -16.41 16.74 -1.03
N THR A 177 -15.58 16.26 -0.12
CA THR A 177 -15.96 16.01 1.27
C THR A 177 -14.88 16.45 2.24
N GLU A 178 -15.31 16.80 3.45
CA GLU A 178 -14.45 17.17 4.57
C GLU A 178 -14.78 16.26 5.75
N PHE A 179 -13.75 15.64 6.34
CA PHE A 179 -13.93 14.80 7.52
C PHE A 179 -13.60 15.63 8.75
N ILE A 180 -14.65 15.99 9.50
CA ILE A 180 -14.54 16.81 10.70
C ILE A 180 -14.53 15.87 11.90
N ARG A 181 -13.44 15.88 12.66
CA ARG A 181 -13.35 15.10 13.90
C ARG A 181 -14.40 15.59 14.90
N SER A 182 -15.41 14.75 15.14
CA SER A 182 -16.52 15.04 16.05
C SER A 182 -16.26 14.57 17.49
N VAL A 183 -15.49 13.49 17.64
CA VAL A 183 -15.12 12.90 18.94
C VAL A 183 -13.61 12.74 19.00
N ASP A 184 -13.01 13.10 20.15
CA ASP A 184 -11.62 12.79 20.43
C ASP A 184 -11.50 11.28 20.73
N PHE A 185 -10.99 10.54 19.75
CA PHE A 185 -10.55 9.14 19.93
C PHE A 185 -9.02 9.07 19.96
N GLU A 186 -8.46 8.18 20.76
CA GLU A 186 -7.04 7.84 20.67
C GLU A 186 -6.87 6.89 19.47
N MET A 187 -5.89 7.17 18.60
CA MET A 187 -5.48 6.17 17.62
C MET A 187 -4.81 5.06 18.40
N ASP A 188 -5.34 3.83 18.32
CA ASP A 188 -4.72 2.68 18.97
C ASP A 188 -3.24 2.66 18.57
N GLU A 189 -2.35 2.72 19.57
CA GLU A 189 -0.91 2.58 19.33
C GLU A 189 -0.70 1.31 18.50
N GLU A 190 0.08 1.45 17.44
CA GLU A 190 0.34 0.35 16.50
C GLU A 190 1.03 -0.76 17.29
N PHE A 191 0.27 -1.77 17.70
CA PHE A 191 0.78 -2.90 18.47
C PHE A 191 1.80 -3.65 17.60
N ASP A 192 3.07 -3.50 17.94
CA ASP A 192 4.15 -4.24 17.33
C ASP A 192 4.01 -5.74 17.70
N PRO A 193 3.79 -6.63 16.73
CA PRO A 193 3.66 -8.07 17.00
C PRO A 193 4.93 -8.65 17.63
N ASP A 194 6.10 -8.07 17.37
CA ASP A 194 7.35 -8.48 18.01
C ASP A 194 7.34 -8.17 19.51
N SER A 195 6.71 -7.07 19.95
CA SER A 195 6.51 -6.73 21.36
C SER A 195 5.59 -7.73 22.08
N LEU A 196 4.57 -8.29 21.41
CA LEU A 196 3.73 -9.37 21.96
C LEU A 196 4.49 -10.70 22.07
N LEU A 197 5.31 -11.02 21.06
CA LEU A 197 6.22 -12.18 21.09
C LEU A 197 7.25 -12.05 22.21
N GLU A 198 7.80 -10.86 22.41
CA GLU A 198 8.76 -10.56 23.46
C GLU A 198 8.12 -10.72 24.85
N ALA A 199 6.89 -10.21 25.05
CA ALA A 199 6.12 -10.39 26.28
C ALA A 199 5.86 -11.87 26.61
N HIS A 200 5.51 -12.70 25.61
CA HIS A 200 5.37 -14.14 25.80
C HIS A 200 6.70 -14.85 26.07
N SER A 201 7.79 -14.43 25.40
CA SER A 201 9.13 -14.99 25.62
C SER A 201 9.67 -14.72 27.02
N ILE A 202 9.35 -13.55 27.60
CA ILE A 202 9.71 -13.19 28.97
C ILE A 202 8.90 -14.04 29.96
N GLN A 203 7.61 -14.28 29.70
CA GLN A 203 6.78 -15.08 30.59
C GLN A 203 7.22 -16.56 30.64
N THR A 204 7.73 -17.12 29.54
CA THR A 204 8.35 -18.47 29.50
C THR A 204 9.74 -18.51 30.16
N ARG A 205 10.49 -17.41 30.17
CA ARG A 205 11.79 -17.32 30.86
C ARG A 205 11.67 -17.17 32.38
N VAL A 206 10.63 -16.50 32.88
CA VAL A 206 10.47 -16.28 34.33
C VAL A 206 10.02 -17.54 35.07
N THR A 207 9.34 -18.49 34.42
CA THR A 207 8.97 -19.79 35.02
C THR A 207 10.11 -20.82 35.03
N THR A 208 11.24 -20.56 34.34
CA THR A 208 12.37 -21.49 34.25
C THR A 208 13.58 -21.12 35.12
N SER A 209 13.51 -20.05 35.92
CA SER A 209 14.63 -19.59 36.76
C SER A 209 14.34 -19.50 38.26
N SER A 210 13.73 -20.54 38.85
CA SER A 210 13.88 -20.80 40.30
C SER A 210 13.52 -22.24 40.71
N ASN A 211 14.39 -23.21 40.40
CA ASN A 211 14.87 -24.26 41.32
C ASN A 211 15.55 -25.40 40.53
N LYS A 212 16.83 -25.66 40.81
CA LYS A 212 17.38 -27.01 40.67
C LYS A 212 16.90 -27.82 41.89
N PRO A 213 16.52 -29.10 41.70
CA PRO A 213 17.48 -30.14 42.02
C PRO A 213 17.58 -31.26 40.97
N ALA A 214 18.79 -31.81 40.88
CA ALA A 214 19.19 -33.15 40.45
C ALA A 214 18.50 -33.84 39.25
N VAL A 215 19.34 -34.06 38.23
CA VAL A 215 19.26 -35.01 37.12
C VAL A 215 18.46 -36.30 37.41
N LYS A 216 17.41 -36.54 36.61
CA LYS A 216 17.09 -37.85 36.01
C LYS A 216 16.56 -37.61 34.60
N SER A 217 17.26 -38.17 33.63
CA SER A 217 16.89 -38.26 32.23
C SER A 217 15.80 -39.31 32.04
N THR A 218 14.65 -38.90 31.50
CA THR A 218 13.68 -39.75 30.80
C THR A 218 13.08 -38.93 29.67
N ASP A 219 13.45 -39.26 28.44
CA ASP A 219 12.64 -39.01 27.24
C ASP A 219 11.25 -39.57 27.50
N ASP A 220 10.19 -38.73 27.48
CA ASP A 220 8.79 -39.19 27.26
C ASP A 220 7.75 -38.04 27.15
N ASP A 221 8.14 -36.75 27.14
CA ASP A 221 7.16 -35.63 27.04
C ASP A 221 6.76 -35.24 25.60
N ALA A 222 7.33 -35.87 24.56
CA ALA A 222 6.94 -35.57 23.17
C ALA A 222 5.76 -36.42 22.67
N GLY A 223 5.44 -37.52 23.36
CA GLY A 223 4.34 -38.42 22.98
C GLY A 223 2.97 -37.94 23.46
N ASP A 224 2.91 -37.34 24.65
CA ASP A 224 1.64 -36.97 25.31
C ASP A 224 0.90 -35.81 24.60
N LEU A 225 1.65 -34.93 23.91
CA LEU A 225 1.09 -33.84 23.10
C LEU A 225 0.49 -34.31 21.77
N LEU A 226 0.94 -35.45 21.24
CA LEU A 226 0.45 -35.99 19.97
C LEU A 226 -0.85 -36.79 20.16
N ASP A 227 -0.97 -37.50 21.27
CA ASP A 227 -2.19 -38.21 21.65
C ASP A 227 -3.36 -37.24 21.97
N GLU A 228 -3.08 -36.05 22.51
CA GLU A 228 -4.11 -35.03 22.78
C GLU A 228 -4.59 -34.30 21.50
N LEU A 229 -3.81 -34.34 20.42
CA LEU A 229 -4.14 -33.77 19.10
C LEU A 229 -4.82 -34.78 18.15
N GLY A 230 -4.98 -36.04 18.55
CA GLY A 230 -5.73 -37.05 17.81
C GLY A 230 -5.14 -37.43 16.45
N LEU A 231 -3.81 -37.41 16.32
CA LEU A 231 -3.05 -37.85 15.14
C LEU A 231 -2.24 -39.11 15.41
#